data_AF-A0A5C0W2B4-F1
#
_entry.id   AF-A0A5C0W2B4-F1
#
_cell.length_a   1.000
_cell.length_b   1.000
_cell.length_c   1.000
_cell.angle_alpha   90.00
_cell.angle_beta   90.00
_cell.angle_gamma   90.00
#
_symmetry.space_group_name_H-M   'P 1'
#
loop_
_entity.id
_entity.type
_entity.pdbx_description
1 polymer ?
#
loop_
_entity_poly.entity_id
_entity_poly.type
_entity_poly.pdbx_seq_one_letter_code
_entity_poly.pdbx_strand_id
1 'polypeptide(L)'
;MDGRIPINVWTGDSIARSGRGTLIKLNLENLDALSKLITGETSGMLAECVIFLNESFNISENENKNFADRKKQLSEGFKDKINLFQLEEMERTLISKINSLEEVADETIESISAVKHLLPDFALDALKERINELFKGIKSFIEKVYDSIDNEILEIFKNIDHDFRDGVSEEMMKHLKVVKQNIDQIKNQNDIYGRQIADIRSIMKQQDATILDGNFQINCSGENMVQGLVIPSNYLGRKMKILKDHIDDGIKKIADYVQGIYDEYASKIVDVIKYLINTIPKIRKNLRHAIEMLNVKKKEFLSLIPNVTCNYIKTKLEELDNTLGKWEPFLNDLKAVSPILDNHLDDIVKNMKPLIVQMIFEPSHYDDMFISRKALTPVFSSVL
;
A
#
# COMPACT_ATOMS: atom_id res chain seq x y z
N MET A 1 16.50 32.17 34.31
CA MET A 1 17.44 32.49 33.22
C MET A 1 18.50 31.42 33.25
N ASP A 2 18.66 30.68 32.16
CA ASP A 2 19.55 29.52 32.10
C ASP A 2 21.01 30.01 32.16
N GLY A 3 21.76 29.62 33.20
CA GLY A 3 23.13 30.08 33.46
C GLY A 3 24.18 29.55 32.46
N ARG A 4 23.73 29.06 31.30
CA ARG A 4 24.55 28.39 30.28
C ARG A 4 25.12 29.35 29.24
N ILE A 5 24.47 30.49 28.99
CA ILE A 5 24.94 31.47 28.01
C ILE A 5 25.69 32.59 28.74
N PRO A 6 27.02 32.73 28.58
CA PRO A 6 27.76 33.83 29.20
C PRO A 6 27.31 35.18 28.65
N ILE A 7 26.79 36.04 29.54
CA ILE A 7 26.01 37.24 29.16
C ILE A 7 26.91 38.46 28.91
N ASN A 8 28.15 38.47 29.42
CA ASN A 8 29.06 39.63 29.34
C ASN A 8 30.46 39.28 28.85
N VAL A 9 30.93 40.01 27.84
CA VAL A 9 32.27 39.86 27.24
C VAL A 9 33.32 40.71 27.97
N TRP A 10 32.88 41.66 28.81
CA TRP A 10 33.72 42.60 29.56
C TRP A 10 33.63 42.31 31.07
N THR A 11 34.73 42.45 31.82
CA THR A 11 34.69 42.27 33.29
C THR A 11 34.20 43.51 34.03
N GLY A 12 34.32 44.70 33.41
CA GLY A 12 34.07 46.00 34.05
C GLY A 12 35.30 46.58 34.77
N ASP A 13 36.40 45.83 34.88
CA ASP A 13 37.64 46.29 35.51
C ASP A 13 38.54 47.03 34.53
N SER A 14 39.33 47.98 35.01
CA SER A 14 40.34 48.66 34.19
C SER A 14 41.53 47.74 33.90
N ILE A 15 42.09 47.82 32.69
CA ILE A 15 43.34 47.14 32.31
C ILE A 15 44.56 47.74 33.06
N ALA A 16 44.46 49.00 33.53
CA ALA A 16 45.55 49.67 34.23
C ALA A 16 45.70 49.19 35.68
N ARG A 17 46.93 48.84 36.11
CA ARG A 17 47.27 48.45 37.50
C ARG A 17 46.85 49.47 38.57
N SER A 18 46.64 50.73 38.20
CA SER A 18 46.25 51.83 39.08
C SER A 18 44.72 52.01 39.24
N GLY A 19 43.90 51.22 38.52
CA GLY A 19 42.44 51.30 38.59
C GLY A 19 41.81 52.57 37.98
N ARG A 20 42.59 53.43 37.30
CA ARG A 20 42.12 54.71 36.71
C ARG A 20 42.29 54.79 35.18
N GLY A 21 42.36 53.66 34.49
CA GLY A 21 42.47 53.62 33.02
C GLY A 21 41.10 53.58 32.33
N THR A 22 40.98 54.20 31.16
CA THR A 22 39.75 54.22 30.33
C THR A 22 39.49 52.91 29.57
N LEU A 23 40.46 51.99 29.53
CA LEU A 23 40.37 50.71 28.83
C LEU A 23 39.90 49.61 29.80
N ILE A 24 38.88 48.84 29.39
CA ILE A 24 38.20 47.82 30.20
C ILE A 24 38.70 46.42 29.82
N LYS A 25 38.94 45.58 30.83
CA LYS A 25 39.42 44.21 30.69
C LYS A 25 38.34 43.28 30.13
N LEU A 26 38.75 42.38 29.26
CA LEU A 26 37.88 41.34 28.71
C LEU A 26 37.66 40.20 29.70
N ASN A 27 36.44 39.68 29.71
CA ASN A 27 36.10 38.47 30.43
C ASN A 27 36.52 37.24 29.61
N LEU A 28 37.80 36.89 29.71
CA LEU A 28 38.41 35.77 29.01
C LEU A 28 37.81 34.41 29.40
N GLU A 29 37.19 34.30 30.58
CA GLU A 29 36.49 33.10 31.05
C GLU A 29 35.14 32.95 30.34
N ASN A 30 34.38 34.03 30.22
CA ASN A 30 33.10 34.04 29.50
C ASN A 30 33.30 33.79 27.99
N LEU A 31 34.36 34.33 27.39
CA LEU A 31 34.71 34.05 25.99
C LEU A 31 35.13 32.59 25.77
N ASP A 32 35.86 32.00 26.72
CA ASP A 32 36.22 30.57 26.70
C ASP A 32 34.99 29.68 26.84
N ALA A 33 34.11 30.01 27.78
CA ALA A 33 32.85 29.30 27.99
C ALA A 33 31.95 29.39 26.75
N LEU A 34 31.85 30.56 26.10
CA LEU A 34 31.08 30.75 24.88
C LEU A 34 31.63 29.92 23.72
N SER A 35 32.96 29.98 23.51
CA SER A 35 33.61 29.20 22.44
C SER A 35 33.43 27.69 22.66
N LYS A 36 33.59 27.20 23.89
CA LYS A 36 33.38 25.78 24.24
C LYS A 36 31.92 25.34 24.11
N LEU A 37 30.97 26.19 24.48
CA LEU A 37 29.55 25.90 24.28
C LEU A 37 29.22 25.74 22.80
N ILE A 38 29.69 26.68 21.96
CA ILE A 38 29.42 26.68 20.51
C ILE A 38 30.12 25.52 19.80
N THR A 39 31.44 25.34 20.02
CA THR A 39 32.24 24.29 19.36
C THR A 39 32.06 22.90 19.96
N GLY A 40 31.63 22.81 21.22
CA GLY A 40 31.46 21.55 21.93
C GLY A 40 30.00 21.11 21.96
N GLU A 41 29.19 21.78 22.76
CA GLU A 41 27.80 21.39 23.02
C GLU A 41 26.93 21.55 21.76
N THR A 42 26.89 22.74 21.15
CA THR A 42 26.05 23.00 19.97
C THR A 42 26.49 22.19 18.76
N SER A 43 27.80 22.11 18.49
CA SER A 43 28.32 21.28 17.39
C SER A 43 28.07 19.79 17.60
N GLY A 44 28.22 19.31 18.84
CA GLY A 44 27.90 17.93 19.23
C GLY A 44 26.43 17.60 19.01
N MET A 45 25.52 18.48 19.46
CA MET A 45 24.08 18.31 19.23
C MET A 45 23.72 18.30 17.74
N LEU A 46 24.35 19.15 16.91
CA LEU A 46 24.15 19.13 15.45
C LEU A 46 24.68 17.83 14.83
N ALA A 47 25.79 17.28 15.33
CA ALA A 47 26.30 15.98 14.88
C ALA A 47 25.35 14.83 15.24
N GLU A 48 24.78 14.84 16.44
CA GLU A 48 23.72 13.88 16.83
C GLU A 48 22.50 13.99 15.91
N CYS A 49 22.11 15.21 15.53
CA CYS A 49 21.03 15.42 14.56
C CYS A 49 21.30 14.72 13.22
N VAL A 50 22.53 14.82 12.71
CA VAL A 50 22.93 14.15 11.47
C VAL A 50 22.85 12.63 11.61
N ILE A 51 23.23 12.07 12.77
CA ILE A 51 23.14 10.64 13.03
C ILE A 51 21.67 10.17 12.96
N PHE A 52 20.76 10.83 13.68
CA PHE A 52 19.34 10.49 13.67
C PHE A 52 18.69 10.62 12.28
N LEU A 53 19.08 11.63 11.50
CA LEU A 53 18.61 11.80 10.13
C LEU A 53 19.16 10.72 9.19
N ASN A 54 20.41 10.28 9.38
CA ASN A 54 20.96 9.17 8.61
C ASN A 54 20.23 7.88 8.92
N GLU A 55 19.87 7.62 10.18
CA GLU A 55 19.08 6.45 10.54
C GLU A 55 17.70 6.48 9.88
N SER A 56 17.02 7.62 9.96
CA SER A 56 15.75 7.88 9.27
C SER A 56 15.85 7.69 7.75
N PHE A 57 16.97 8.10 7.16
CA PHE A 57 17.24 7.93 5.74
C PHE A 57 17.46 6.44 5.39
N ASN A 58 18.23 5.72 6.20
CA ASN A 58 18.52 4.30 6.00
C ASN A 58 17.24 3.46 6.07
N ILE A 59 16.34 3.77 7.00
CA ILE A 59 15.01 3.16 7.08
C ILE A 59 14.24 3.35 5.78
N SER A 60 14.13 4.60 5.30
CA SER A 60 13.42 4.91 4.06
C SER A 60 14.07 4.27 2.83
N GLU A 61 15.40 4.21 2.79
CA GLU A 61 16.15 3.53 1.73
C GLU A 61 15.91 2.01 1.76
N ASN A 62 15.85 1.40 2.94
CA ASN A 62 15.57 -0.02 3.10
C ASN A 62 14.14 -0.37 2.63
N GLU A 63 13.16 0.44 3.01
CA GLU A 63 11.78 0.33 2.52
C GLU A 63 11.70 0.43 0.98
N ASN A 64 12.45 1.37 0.41
CA ASN A 64 12.52 1.54 -1.03
C ASN A 64 13.19 0.37 -1.76
N LYS A 65 14.26 -0.21 -1.20
CA LYS A 65 14.90 -1.42 -1.73
C LYS A 65 13.93 -2.60 -1.77
N ASN A 66 13.02 -2.69 -0.81
CA ASN A 66 12.02 -3.74 -0.72
C ASN A 66 10.73 -3.44 -1.49
N PHE A 67 10.69 -2.37 -2.31
CA PHE A 67 9.48 -1.94 -3.02
C PHE A 67 8.87 -3.05 -3.90
N ALA A 68 9.71 -3.81 -4.61
CA ALA A 68 9.23 -4.91 -5.46
C ALA A 68 8.51 -6.00 -4.65
N ASP A 69 9.06 -6.34 -3.48
CA ASP A 69 8.50 -7.37 -2.60
C ASP A 69 7.21 -6.87 -1.93
N ARG A 70 7.17 -5.62 -1.46
CA ARG A 70 5.95 -5.01 -0.88
C ARG A 70 4.80 -4.97 -1.89
N LYS A 71 5.10 -4.60 -3.14
CA LYS A 71 4.12 -4.64 -4.24
C LYS A 71 3.60 -6.05 -4.48
N LYS A 72 4.51 -7.03 -4.57
CA LYS A 72 4.16 -8.43 -4.81
C LYS A 72 3.27 -8.97 -3.67
N GLN A 73 3.66 -8.74 -2.41
CA GLN A 73 2.88 -9.17 -1.24
C GLN A 73 1.49 -8.54 -1.21
N LEU A 74 1.35 -7.26 -1.59
CA LEU A 74 0.05 -6.61 -1.65
C LEU A 74 -0.84 -7.18 -2.76
N SER A 75 -0.26 -7.50 -3.94
CA SER A 75 -0.95 -8.16 -5.05
C SER A 75 -1.39 -9.59 -4.71
N GLU A 76 -0.50 -10.39 -4.12
CA GLU A 76 -0.81 -11.76 -3.65
C GLU A 76 -1.87 -11.73 -2.55
N GLY A 77 -1.73 -10.84 -1.57
CA GLY A 77 -2.72 -10.68 -0.51
C GLY A 77 -4.10 -10.28 -1.05
N PHE A 78 -4.18 -9.45 -2.09
CA PHE A 78 -5.45 -9.15 -2.74
C PHE A 78 -6.08 -10.41 -3.37
N LYS A 79 -5.30 -11.16 -4.15
CA LYS A 79 -5.75 -12.42 -4.81
C LYS A 79 -6.26 -13.41 -3.78
N ASP A 80 -5.59 -13.50 -2.63
CA ASP A 80 -6.02 -14.34 -1.51
C ASP A 80 -7.33 -13.85 -0.90
N LYS A 81 -7.50 -12.54 -0.66
CA LYS A 81 -8.73 -11.99 -0.06
C LYS A 81 -9.97 -12.16 -0.94
N ILE A 82 -9.81 -12.25 -2.25
CA ILE A 82 -10.91 -12.51 -3.18
C ILE A 82 -11.07 -14.01 -3.49
N ASN A 83 -10.25 -14.88 -2.90
CA ASN A 83 -10.19 -16.32 -3.15
C ASN A 83 -10.02 -16.67 -4.65
N LEU A 84 -9.10 -15.98 -5.35
CA LEU A 84 -8.92 -16.13 -6.79
C LEU A 84 -8.52 -17.55 -7.19
N PHE A 85 -7.65 -18.19 -6.40
CA PHE A 85 -7.22 -19.57 -6.64
C PHE A 85 -8.39 -20.56 -6.58
N GLN A 86 -9.23 -20.47 -5.55
CA GLN A 86 -10.40 -21.34 -5.43
C GLN A 86 -11.40 -21.09 -6.57
N LEU A 87 -11.52 -19.85 -7.04
CA LEU A 87 -12.35 -19.54 -8.20
C LEU A 87 -11.82 -20.19 -9.49
N GLU A 88 -10.51 -20.26 -9.69
CA GLU A 88 -9.90 -21.02 -10.80
C GLU A 88 -10.18 -22.53 -10.69
N GLU A 89 -10.12 -23.10 -9.48
CA GLU A 89 -10.47 -24.51 -9.28
C GLU A 89 -11.95 -24.78 -9.62
N MET A 90 -12.83 -23.84 -9.30
CA MET A 90 -14.24 -23.90 -9.69
C MET A 90 -14.46 -23.70 -11.20
N GLU A 91 -13.66 -22.86 -11.85
CA GLU A 91 -13.66 -22.70 -13.31
C GLU A 91 -13.27 -24.00 -14.03
N ARG A 92 -12.22 -24.69 -13.56
CA ARG A 92 -11.84 -26.02 -14.08
C ARG A 92 -12.93 -27.06 -13.84
N THR A 93 -13.55 -27.04 -12.67
CA THR A 93 -14.67 -27.92 -12.33
C THR A 93 -15.88 -27.65 -13.23
N LEU A 94 -16.18 -26.38 -13.51
CA LEU A 94 -17.25 -25.96 -14.40
C LEU A 94 -17.05 -26.53 -15.81
N ILE A 95 -15.83 -26.49 -16.37
CA ILE A 95 -15.53 -27.09 -17.68
C ILE A 95 -15.92 -28.57 -17.71
N SER A 96 -15.50 -29.35 -16.70
CA SER A 96 -15.84 -30.78 -16.62
C SER A 96 -17.36 -31.03 -16.53
N LYS A 97 -18.09 -30.18 -15.80
CA LYS A 97 -19.54 -30.26 -15.66
C LYS A 97 -20.26 -29.90 -16.96
N ILE A 98 -19.73 -28.92 -17.71
CA ILE A 98 -20.24 -28.54 -19.03
C ILE A 98 -20.14 -29.73 -19.97
N ASN A 99 -18.96 -30.33 -20.11
CA ASN A 99 -18.74 -31.47 -21.01
C ASN A 99 -19.68 -32.64 -20.67
N SER A 100 -19.83 -32.96 -19.37
CA SER A 100 -20.74 -34.01 -18.91
C SER A 100 -22.21 -33.67 -19.19
N LEU A 101 -22.62 -32.41 -19.07
CA LEU A 101 -23.98 -31.99 -19.41
C LEU A 101 -24.23 -32.05 -20.91
N GLU A 102 -23.28 -31.61 -21.73
CA GLU A 102 -23.40 -31.62 -23.18
C GLU A 102 -23.57 -33.03 -23.72
N GLU A 103 -22.70 -33.95 -23.30
CA GLU A 103 -22.76 -35.38 -23.64
C GLU A 103 -24.12 -35.99 -23.28
N VAL A 104 -24.54 -35.89 -22.01
CA VAL A 104 -25.80 -36.49 -21.54
C VAL A 104 -27.01 -35.83 -22.21
N ALA A 105 -26.97 -34.53 -22.47
CA ALA A 105 -28.06 -33.81 -23.14
C ALA A 105 -28.18 -34.23 -24.61
N ASP A 106 -27.08 -34.35 -25.35
CA ASP A 106 -27.10 -34.73 -26.76
C ASP A 106 -27.57 -36.18 -26.94
N GLU A 107 -27.07 -37.10 -26.09
CA GLU A 107 -27.58 -38.48 -26.06
C GLU A 107 -29.07 -38.54 -25.74
N THR A 108 -29.55 -37.69 -24.82
CA THR A 108 -30.97 -37.63 -24.48
C THR A 108 -31.80 -37.11 -25.66
N ILE A 109 -31.36 -36.05 -26.33
CA ILE A 109 -32.03 -35.46 -27.49
C ILE A 109 -32.15 -36.48 -28.63
N GLU A 110 -31.07 -37.21 -28.91
CA GLU A 110 -31.05 -38.26 -29.94
C GLU A 110 -32.02 -39.39 -29.58
N SER A 111 -31.97 -39.83 -28.31
CA SER A 111 -32.80 -40.93 -27.80
C SER A 111 -34.30 -40.61 -27.83
N ILE A 112 -34.69 -39.34 -27.59
CA ILE A 112 -36.10 -38.94 -27.56
C ILE A 112 -36.64 -38.49 -28.92
N SER A 113 -35.80 -38.42 -29.97
CA SER A 113 -36.15 -37.84 -31.27
C SER A 113 -37.47 -38.36 -31.86
N ALA A 114 -37.71 -39.68 -31.80
CA ALA A 114 -38.92 -40.33 -32.30
C ALA A 114 -40.21 -39.94 -31.55
N VAL A 115 -40.08 -39.54 -30.28
CA VAL A 115 -41.23 -39.23 -29.40
C VAL A 115 -41.21 -37.77 -28.92
N LYS A 116 -40.35 -36.92 -29.48
CA LYS A 116 -40.16 -35.52 -29.06
C LYS A 116 -41.47 -34.72 -29.05
N HIS A 117 -42.36 -34.96 -30.01
CA HIS A 117 -43.66 -34.31 -30.13
C HIS A 117 -44.66 -34.68 -29.01
N LEU A 118 -44.40 -35.77 -28.26
CA LEU A 118 -45.22 -36.21 -27.13
C LEU A 118 -44.64 -35.78 -25.78
N LEU A 119 -43.45 -35.19 -25.76
CA LEU A 119 -42.75 -34.79 -24.55
C LEU A 119 -42.81 -33.27 -24.36
N PRO A 120 -42.71 -32.78 -23.11
CA PRO A 120 -42.53 -31.36 -22.85
C PRO A 120 -41.26 -30.82 -23.53
N ASP A 121 -41.25 -29.54 -23.86
CA ASP A 121 -40.00 -28.87 -24.19
C ASP A 121 -39.13 -28.74 -22.93
N PHE A 122 -37.89 -29.19 -23.04
CA PHE A 122 -36.89 -29.14 -21.98
C PHE A 122 -35.98 -27.90 -22.09
N ALA A 123 -36.01 -27.17 -23.21
CA ALA A 123 -35.20 -25.98 -23.48
C ALA A 123 -33.68 -26.19 -23.21
N LEU A 124 -33.15 -27.35 -23.61
CA LEU A 124 -31.76 -27.73 -23.32
C LEU A 124 -30.74 -26.86 -24.05
N ASP A 125 -31.03 -26.41 -25.26
CA ASP A 125 -30.14 -25.52 -26.02
C ASP A 125 -29.94 -24.18 -25.30
N ALA A 126 -31.03 -23.58 -24.82
CA ALA A 126 -30.99 -22.34 -24.04
C ALA A 126 -30.25 -22.53 -22.70
N LEU A 127 -30.38 -23.71 -22.07
CA LEU A 127 -29.61 -24.04 -20.87
C LEU A 127 -28.11 -24.11 -21.18
N LYS A 128 -27.72 -24.82 -22.25
CA LYS A 128 -26.32 -24.94 -22.69
C LYS A 128 -25.70 -23.57 -22.98
N GLU A 129 -26.42 -22.72 -23.71
CA GLU A 129 -25.98 -21.35 -24.01
C GLU A 129 -25.72 -20.56 -22.73
N ARG A 130 -26.66 -20.58 -21.79
CA ARG A 130 -26.56 -19.81 -20.54
C ARG A 130 -25.46 -20.31 -19.60
N ILE A 131 -25.17 -21.60 -19.60
CA ILE A 131 -24.04 -22.18 -18.87
C ILE A 131 -22.71 -21.80 -19.55
N ASN A 132 -22.66 -21.77 -20.87
CA ASN A 132 -21.48 -21.29 -21.59
C ASN A 132 -21.22 -19.79 -21.37
N GLU A 133 -22.27 -18.98 -21.25
CA GLU A 133 -22.16 -17.58 -20.81
C GLU A 133 -21.55 -17.47 -19.40
N LEU A 134 -21.98 -18.32 -18.46
CA LEU A 134 -21.41 -18.37 -17.11
C LEU A 134 -19.91 -18.65 -17.16
N PHE A 135 -19.50 -19.67 -17.91
CA PHE A 135 -18.10 -20.05 -18.07
C PHE A 135 -17.25 -18.91 -18.64
N LYS A 136 -17.69 -18.30 -19.74
CA LYS A 136 -17.01 -17.16 -20.35
C LYS A 136 -16.91 -15.99 -19.36
N GLY A 137 -17.98 -15.71 -18.62
CA GLY A 137 -18.00 -14.64 -17.62
C GLY A 137 -16.95 -14.84 -16.53
N ILE A 138 -16.88 -16.04 -15.94
CA ILE A 138 -15.88 -16.38 -14.90
C ILE A 138 -14.47 -16.29 -15.45
N LYS A 139 -14.22 -16.86 -16.64
CA LYS A 139 -12.90 -16.82 -17.27
C LYS A 139 -12.45 -15.38 -17.51
N SER A 140 -13.30 -14.55 -18.11
CA SER A 140 -12.98 -13.14 -18.36
C SER A 140 -12.78 -12.34 -17.07
N PHE A 141 -13.50 -12.66 -16.00
CA PHE A 141 -13.27 -12.07 -14.69
C PHE A 141 -11.87 -12.42 -14.15
N ILE A 142 -11.49 -13.70 -14.17
CA ILE A 142 -10.18 -14.16 -13.69
C ILE A 142 -9.05 -13.50 -14.49
N GLU A 143 -9.15 -13.52 -15.83
CA GLU A 143 -8.19 -12.88 -16.73
C GLU A 143 -8.06 -11.38 -16.43
N LYS A 144 -9.18 -10.67 -16.28
CA LYS A 144 -9.18 -9.24 -15.96
C LYS A 144 -8.46 -8.93 -14.66
N VAL A 145 -8.68 -9.73 -13.61
CA VAL A 145 -8.01 -9.54 -12.33
C VAL A 145 -6.50 -9.69 -12.49
N TYR A 146 -6.02 -10.73 -13.17
CA TYR A 146 -4.58 -10.92 -13.40
C TYR A 146 -3.95 -9.80 -14.23
N ASP A 147 -4.64 -9.35 -15.27
CA ASP A 147 -4.12 -8.34 -16.20
C ASP A 147 -4.03 -6.93 -15.59
N SER A 148 -4.88 -6.63 -14.59
CA SER A 148 -4.99 -5.27 -14.04
C SER A 148 -4.45 -5.11 -12.62
N ILE A 149 -4.51 -6.13 -11.77
CA ILE A 149 -4.20 -5.98 -10.34
C ILE A 149 -2.81 -5.38 -10.09
N ASP A 150 -1.78 -5.81 -10.80
CA ASP A 150 -0.41 -5.33 -10.55
C ASP A 150 -0.25 -3.84 -10.85
N ASN A 151 -1.00 -3.31 -11.83
CA ASN A 151 -1.01 -1.87 -12.14
C ASN A 151 -1.80 -1.09 -11.10
N GLU A 152 -2.95 -1.60 -10.67
CA GLU A 152 -3.77 -0.98 -9.62
C GLU A 152 -3.02 -0.93 -8.29
N ILE A 153 -2.31 -2.01 -7.94
CA ILE A 153 -1.42 -2.04 -6.78
C ILE A 153 -0.32 -0.99 -6.93
N LEU A 154 0.30 -0.84 -8.10
CA LEU A 154 1.34 0.18 -8.30
C LEU A 154 0.83 1.59 -8.04
N GLU A 155 -0.41 1.90 -8.46
CA GLU A 155 -1.01 3.21 -8.22
C GLU A 155 -1.28 3.48 -6.73
N ILE A 156 -1.44 2.46 -5.88
CA ILE A 156 -1.54 2.63 -4.41
C ILE A 156 -0.25 3.18 -3.81
N PHE A 157 0.90 2.75 -4.33
CA PHE A 157 2.20 3.22 -3.84
C PHE A 157 2.59 4.58 -4.39
N LYS A 158 2.03 4.96 -5.54
CA LYS A 158 2.38 6.19 -6.23
C LYS A 158 2.13 7.42 -5.36
N ASN A 159 3.06 8.37 -5.40
CA ASN A 159 2.95 9.57 -4.60
C ASN A 159 1.78 10.47 -5.01
N ILE A 160 1.17 11.14 -4.02
CA ILE A 160 0.02 12.02 -4.23
C ILE A 160 0.42 13.40 -4.81
N ASP A 161 1.55 13.95 -4.36
CA ASP A 161 1.97 15.32 -4.68
C ASP A 161 3.07 15.38 -5.75
N HIS A 162 3.73 14.25 -6.00
CA HIS A 162 4.88 14.08 -6.89
C HIS A 162 4.75 12.80 -7.73
N ASP A 163 5.52 12.66 -8.81
CA ASP A 163 5.48 11.47 -9.68
C ASP A 163 6.48 10.39 -9.22
N PHE A 164 6.49 10.06 -7.92
CA PHE A 164 7.31 8.98 -7.35
C PHE A 164 6.54 7.66 -7.36
N ARG A 165 7.26 6.55 -7.63
CA ARG A 165 6.64 5.21 -7.73
C ARG A 165 6.42 4.59 -6.36
N ASP A 166 7.38 4.77 -5.45
CA ASP A 166 7.27 4.40 -4.05
C ASP A 166 7.16 5.66 -3.19
N GLY A 167 5.95 6.19 -3.15
CA GLY A 167 5.72 7.59 -2.89
C GLY A 167 6.13 8.07 -1.51
N VAL A 168 5.87 7.27 -0.48
CA VAL A 168 6.22 7.62 0.90
C VAL A 168 7.73 7.57 1.09
N SER A 169 8.37 6.44 0.76
CA SER A 169 9.81 6.26 0.96
C SER A 169 10.66 7.22 0.14
N GLU A 170 10.34 7.38 -1.16
CA GLU A 170 11.11 8.27 -2.04
C GLU A 170 11.00 9.74 -1.61
N GLU A 171 9.79 10.21 -1.28
CA GLU A 171 9.60 11.59 -0.85
C GLU A 171 10.33 11.85 0.49
N MET A 172 10.30 10.90 1.42
CA MET A 172 11.03 10.97 2.68
C MET A 172 12.54 11.01 2.46
N MET A 173 13.10 10.13 1.62
CA MET A 173 14.53 10.14 1.28
C MET A 173 14.97 11.48 0.69
N LYS A 174 14.17 12.05 -0.24
CA LYS A 174 14.44 13.34 -0.86
C LYS A 174 14.42 14.47 0.16
N HIS A 175 13.43 14.48 1.05
CA HIS A 175 13.34 15.47 2.12
C HIS A 175 14.54 15.37 3.08
N LEU A 176 14.83 14.18 3.58
CA LEU A 176 15.92 13.93 4.55
C LEU A 176 17.29 14.30 3.99
N LYS A 177 17.52 14.09 2.68
CA LYS A 177 18.75 14.52 2.01
C LYS A 177 18.94 16.04 2.04
N VAL A 178 17.88 16.82 1.81
CA VAL A 178 17.93 18.29 1.89
C VAL A 178 18.18 18.73 3.33
N VAL A 179 17.47 18.14 4.30
CA VAL A 179 17.65 18.48 5.73
C VAL A 179 19.07 18.18 6.20
N LYS A 180 19.62 17.03 5.84
CA LYS A 180 21.01 16.66 6.16
C LYS A 180 22.00 17.70 5.61
N GLN A 181 21.87 18.08 4.33
CA GLN A 181 22.73 19.09 3.72
C GLN A 181 22.65 20.44 4.46
N ASN A 182 21.45 20.86 4.87
CA ASN A 182 21.27 22.08 5.65
C ASN A 182 21.93 22.00 7.02
N ILE A 183 21.80 20.87 7.74
CA ILE A 183 22.45 20.68 9.04
C ILE A 183 23.97 20.69 8.90
N ASP A 184 24.52 20.02 7.89
CA ASP A 184 25.97 20.03 7.62
C ASP A 184 26.48 21.46 7.37
N GLN A 185 25.73 22.28 6.63
CA GLN A 185 26.06 23.68 6.41
C GLN A 185 25.98 24.52 7.69
N ILE A 186 24.92 24.37 8.49
CA ILE A 186 24.76 25.09 9.77
C ILE A 186 25.87 24.69 10.74
N LYS A 187 26.19 23.40 10.81
CA LYS A 187 27.28 22.89 11.64
C LYS A 187 28.61 23.51 11.25
N ASN A 188 28.94 23.53 9.95
CA ASN A 188 30.18 24.15 9.49
C ASN A 188 30.25 25.65 9.84
N GLN A 189 29.14 26.38 9.71
CA GLN A 189 29.07 27.78 10.14
C GLN A 189 29.31 27.90 11.65
N ASN A 190 28.61 27.09 12.45
CA ASN A 190 28.73 27.07 13.90
C ASN A 190 30.16 26.77 14.36
N ASP A 191 30.83 25.81 13.72
CA ASP A 191 32.23 25.46 13.99
C ASP A 191 33.17 26.63 13.67
N ILE A 192 32.97 27.32 12.53
CA ILE A 192 33.75 28.51 12.15
C ILE A 192 33.53 29.66 13.14
N TYR A 193 32.28 29.95 13.52
CA TYR A 193 31.97 30.97 14.54
C TYR A 193 32.65 30.67 15.87
N GLY A 194 32.59 29.42 16.32
CA GLY A 194 33.23 29.00 17.56
C GLY A 194 34.76 29.13 17.52
N ARG A 195 35.40 28.83 16.37
CA ARG A 195 36.83 29.09 16.14
C ARG A 195 37.16 30.58 16.13
N GLN A 196 36.35 31.41 15.48
CA GLN A 196 36.54 32.87 15.49
C GLN A 196 36.48 33.46 16.89
N ILE A 197 35.57 32.99 17.76
CA ILE A 197 35.51 33.44 19.16
C ILE A 197 36.80 33.05 19.91
N ALA A 198 37.34 31.85 19.64
CA ALA A 198 38.61 31.43 20.19
C ALA A 198 39.79 32.28 19.67
N ASP A 199 39.81 32.60 18.38
CA ASP A 199 40.83 33.45 17.76
C ASP A 199 40.78 34.88 18.33
N ILE A 200 39.58 35.47 18.44
CA ILE A 200 39.37 36.78 19.08
C ILE A 200 39.90 36.74 20.51
N ARG A 201 39.57 35.70 21.28
CA ARG A 201 40.10 35.55 22.65
C ARG A 201 41.63 35.49 22.65
N SER A 202 42.24 34.75 21.73
CA SER A 202 43.70 34.61 21.65
C SER A 202 44.38 35.94 21.30
N ILE A 203 43.90 36.61 20.25
CA ILE A 203 44.37 37.94 19.81
C ILE A 203 44.22 38.95 20.95
N MET A 204 43.06 38.98 21.59
CA MET A 204 42.78 39.94 22.66
C MET A 204 43.58 39.65 23.93
N LYS A 205 43.79 38.37 24.29
CA LYS A 205 44.70 37.99 25.39
C LYS A 205 46.13 38.46 25.10
N GLN A 206 46.58 38.33 23.86
CA GLN A 206 47.88 38.84 23.44
C GLN A 206 47.93 40.37 23.52
N GLN A 207 46.88 41.07 23.08
CA GLN A 207 46.78 42.53 23.18
C GLN A 207 46.82 43.03 24.64
N ASP A 208 46.04 42.43 25.54
CA ASP A 208 46.07 42.76 26.98
C ASP A 208 47.49 42.60 27.55
N ALA A 209 48.26 41.61 27.07
CA ALA A 209 49.64 41.40 27.48
C ALA A 209 50.62 42.40 26.84
N THR A 210 50.49 42.71 25.55
CA THR A 210 51.45 43.57 24.81
C THR A 210 51.20 45.07 24.94
N ILE A 211 49.97 45.50 25.24
CA ILE A 211 49.65 46.90 25.56
C ILE A 211 50.40 47.34 26.84
N LEU A 212 50.64 46.42 27.78
CA LEU A 212 51.49 46.67 28.95
C LEU A 212 52.96 46.92 28.57
N ASP A 213 53.39 46.40 27.41
CA ASP A 213 54.76 46.48 26.88
C ASP A 213 54.93 47.55 25.78
N GLY A 214 53.89 48.32 25.46
CA GLY A 214 53.94 49.44 24.51
C GLY A 214 53.95 49.06 23.02
N ASN A 215 53.64 47.80 22.66
CA ASN A 215 53.56 47.36 21.27
C ASN A 215 52.11 47.34 20.76
N PHE A 216 51.85 48.08 19.68
CA PHE A 216 50.51 48.27 19.08
C PHE A 216 50.32 47.56 17.72
N GLN A 217 51.34 46.85 17.21
CA GLN A 217 51.19 46.12 15.95
C GLN A 217 50.42 44.81 16.16
N ILE A 218 49.31 44.65 15.42
CA ILE A 218 48.43 43.48 15.49
C ILE A 218 48.44 42.77 14.14
N ASN A 219 48.73 41.47 14.15
CA ASN A 219 48.50 40.60 12.99
C ASN A 219 47.15 39.90 13.19
N CYS A 220 46.12 40.35 12.48
CA CYS A 220 44.83 39.67 12.44
C CYS A 220 44.85 38.64 11.30
N SER A 221 44.96 37.37 11.63
CA SER A 221 44.71 36.26 10.70
C SER A 221 43.64 35.35 11.30
N GLY A 222 42.38 35.64 11.02
CA GLY A 222 41.24 34.79 11.39
C GLY A 222 40.55 34.24 10.14
N GLU A 223 39.85 33.12 10.28
CA GLU A 223 38.98 32.61 9.21
C GLU A 223 37.86 33.62 8.89
N ASN A 224 37.50 33.78 7.62
CA ASN A 224 36.36 34.61 7.23
C ASN A 224 35.04 33.95 7.65
N MET A 225 34.07 34.76 8.07
CA MET A 225 32.73 34.28 8.38
C MET A 225 32.11 33.64 7.14
N VAL A 226 31.68 32.39 7.25
CA VAL A 226 30.95 31.71 6.20
C VAL A 226 29.47 31.87 6.49
N GLN A 227 28.72 32.43 5.54
CA GLN A 227 27.27 32.39 5.54
C GLN A 227 26.83 31.26 4.61
N GLY A 228 26.00 30.35 5.12
CA GLY A 228 25.34 29.33 4.32
C GLY A 228 23.83 29.55 4.36
N LEU A 229 23.22 29.51 3.18
CA LEU A 229 21.79 29.65 3.00
C LEU A 229 21.12 28.29 3.23
N VAL A 230 20.18 28.23 4.16
CA VAL A 230 19.33 27.04 4.33
C VAL A 230 18.46 26.89 3.07
N ILE A 231 18.57 25.74 2.43
CA ILE A 231 17.79 25.43 1.22
C ILE A 231 16.42 24.89 1.65
N PRO A 232 15.31 25.50 1.22
CA PRO A 232 13.99 24.95 1.53
C PRO A 232 13.81 23.57 0.87
N SER A 233 13.22 22.63 1.60
CA SER A 233 12.80 21.36 1.03
C SER A 233 11.44 21.51 0.36
N ASN A 234 11.34 21.17 -0.92
CA ASN A 234 10.07 21.12 -1.65
C ASN A 234 9.31 19.79 -1.42
N TYR A 235 9.88 18.88 -0.63
CA TYR A 235 9.34 17.56 -0.33
C TYR A 235 8.73 17.52 1.07
N LEU A 236 7.87 16.54 1.30
CA LEU A 236 7.12 16.33 2.54
C LEU A 236 6.11 17.47 2.78
N GLY A 237 5.44 17.94 1.73
CA GLY A 237 4.48 19.06 1.78
C GLY A 237 3.30 18.79 2.73
N ARG A 238 2.82 17.54 2.74
CA ARG A 238 1.81 17.01 3.69
C ARG A 238 2.36 16.76 5.09
N LYS A 239 3.64 17.04 5.31
CA LYS A 239 4.35 16.78 6.56
C LYS A 239 4.17 15.31 6.96
N MET A 240 3.99 15.04 8.25
CA MET A 240 3.78 13.70 8.77
C MET A 240 2.38 13.13 8.49
N LYS A 241 1.50 13.85 7.78
CA LYS A 241 0.24 13.26 7.30
C LYS A 241 0.42 12.45 6.02
N ILE A 242 1.58 12.52 5.38
CA ILE A 242 1.89 11.82 4.13
C ILE A 242 1.50 10.34 4.20
N LEU A 243 1.88 9.61 5.26
CA LEU A 243 1.57 8.19 5.38
C LEU A 243 0.08 7.93 5.47
N LYS A 244 -0.62 8.69 6.33
CA LYS A 244 -2.06 8.57 6.50
C LYS A 244 -2.80 8.88 5.19
N ASP A 245 -2.42 9.95 4.52
CA ASP A 245 -3.03 10.37 3.27
C ASP A 245 -2.82 9.31 2.17
N HIS A 246 -1.63 8.68 2.09
CA HIS A 246 -1.37 7.57 1.15
C HIS A 246 -2.16 6.30 1.52
N ILE A 247 -2.32 6.00 2.81
CA ILE A 247 -3.16 4.87 3.25
C ILE A 247 -4.63 5.13 2.88
N ASP A 248 -5.15 6.31 3.17
CA ASP A 248 -6.55 6.65 2.88
C ASP A 248 -6.81 6.67 1.35
N ASP A 249 -5.87 7.18 0.56
CA ASP A 249 -5.93 7.13 -0.92
C ASP A 249 -5.83 5.69 -1.45
N GLY A 250 -4.91 4.89 -0.92
CA GLY A 250 -4.74 3.49 -1.27
C GLY A 250 -5.97 2.63 -0.99
N ILE A 251 -6.60 2.83 0.18
CA ILE A 251 -7.87 2.17 0.52
C ILE A 251 -8.96 2.55 -0.47
N LYS A 252 -9.06 3.84 -0.83
CA LYS A 252 -10.03 4.32 -1.80
C LYS A 252 -9.81 3.71 -3.18
N LYS A 253 -8.56 3.67 -3.68
CA LYS A 253 -8.21 3.05 -4.96
C LYS A 253 -8.61 1.57 -5.01
N ILE A 254 -8.33 0.81 -3.95
CA ILE A 254 -8.78 -0.59 -3.87
C ILE A 254 -10.30 -0.71 -3.85
N ALA A 255 -10.99 0.15 -3.11
CA ALA A 255 -12.45 0.14 -3.08
C ALA A 255 -13.05 0.43 -4.47
N ASP A 256 -12.53 1.45 -5.16
CA ASP A 256 -12.95 1.82 -6.51
C ASP A 256 -12.68 0.69 -7.50
N TYR A 257 -11.53 0.01 -7.40
CA TYR A 257 -11.18 -1.14 -8.24
C TYR A 257 -12.09 -2.36 -7.99
N VAL A 258 -12.31 -2.73 -6.72
CA VAL A 258 -13.19 -3.84 -6.34
C VAL A 258 -14.62 -3.59 -6.82
N GLN A 259 -15.11 -2.37 -6.65
CA GLN A 259 -16.44 -1.96 -7.14
C GLN A 259 -16.50 -2.03 -8.67
N GLY A 260 -15.51 -1.49 -9.37
CA GLY A 260 -15.44 -1.50 -10.83
C GLY A 260 -15.46 -2.90 -11.41
N ILE A 261 -14.65 -3.82 -10.87
CA ILE A 261 -14.65 -5.22 -11.29
C ILE A 261 -15.99 -5.91 -10.97
N TYR A 262 -16.60 -5.60 -9.82
CA TYR A 262 -17.90 -6.15 -9.49
C TYR A 262 -18.96 -5.74 -10.52
N ASP A 263 -19.07 -4.44 -10.78
CA ASP A 263 -20.08 -3.88 -11.67
C ASP A 263 -19.91 -4.38 -13.10
N GLU A 264 -18.67 -4.42 -13.60
CA GLU A 264 -18.39 -4.77 -14.99
C GLU A 264 -18.49 -6.29 -15.25
N TYR A 265 -18.10 -7.13 -14.29
CA TYR A 265 -17.97 -8.59 -14.48
C TYR A 265 -18.81 -9.41 -13.50
N ALA A 266 -18.59 -9.25 -12.19
CA ALA A 266 -19.16 -10.15 -11.18
C ALA A 266 -20.70 -10.09 -11.14
N SER A 267 -21.28 -8.90 -11.28
CA SER A 267 -22.73 -8.69 -11.30
C SER A 267 -23.43 -9.56 -12.36
N LYS A 268 -22.87 -9.60 -13.57
CA LYS A 268 -23.36 -10.40 -14.70
C LYS A 268 -23.26 -11.90 -14.42
N ILE A 269 -22.14 -12.34 -13.84
CA ILE A 269 -21.95 -13.75 -13.43
C ILE A 269 -23.03 -14.15 -12.42
N VAL A 270 -23.25 -13.31 -11.40
CA VAL A 270 -24.24 -13.54 -10.35
C VAL A 270 -25.66 -13.63 -10.91
N ASP A 271 -26.00 -12.78 -11.89
CA ASP A 271 -27.32 -12.82 -12.51
C ASP A 271 -27.52 -14.07 -13.39
N VAL A 272 -26.48 -14.54 -14.07
CA VAL A 272 -26.50 -15.84 -14.77
C VAL A 272 -26.69 -16.98 -13.77
N ILE A 273 -25.96 -16.98 -12.65
CA ILE A 273 -26.11 -17.98 -11.58
C ILE A 273 -27.56 -18.01 -11.06
N LYS A 274 -28.13 -16.85 -10.71
CA LYS A 274 -29.53 -16.75 -10.25
C LYS A 274 -30.51 -17.28 -11.28
N TYR A 275 -30.30 -16.99 -12.56
CA TYR A 275 -31.14 -17.51 -13.63
C TYR A 275 -31.08 -19.04 -13.71
N LEU A 276 -29.88 -19.62 -13.63
CA LEU A 276 -29.68 -21.07 -13.72
C LEU A 276 -30.28 -21.80 -12.53
N ILE A 277 -30.09 -21.27 -11.31
CA ILE A 277 -30.71 -21.79 -10.07
C ILE A 277 -32.24 -21.85 -10.20
N ASN A 278 -32.86 -20.87 -10.86
CA ASN A 278 -34.31 -20.84 -11.06
C ASN A 278 -34.80 -21.71 -12.24
N THR A 279 -33.94 -21.98 -13.23
CA THR A 279 -34.32 -22.65 -14.48
C THR A 279 -34.11 -24.16 -14.40
N ILE A 280 -32.99 -24.60 -13.82
CA ILE A 280 -32.65 -26.02 -13.71
C ILE A 280 -33.75 -26.82 -12.99
N PRO A 281 -34.31 -26.38 -11.84
CA PRO A 281 -35.40 -27.09 -11.19
C PRO A 281 -36.65 -27.24 -12.06
N LYS A 282 -36.96 -26.27 -12.94
CA LYS A 282 -38.10 -26.34 -13.86
C LYS A 282 -37.87 -27.40 -14.94
N ILE A 283 -36.66 -27.44 -15.51
CA ILE A 283 -36.27 -28.47 -16.48
C ILE A 283 -36.36 -29.86 -15.85
N ARG A 284 -35.82 -30.01 -14.63
CA ARG A 284 -35.89 -31.27 -13.86
C ARG A 284 -37.34 -31.72 -13.61
N LYS A 285 -38.23 -30.79 -13.27
CA LYS A 285 -39.67 -31.08 -13.13
C LYS A 285 -40.27 -31.61 -14.45
N ASN A 286 -39.93 -31.00 -15.58
CA ASN A 286 -40.39 -31.47 -16.90
C ASN A 286 -39.83 -32.87 -17.23
N LEU A 287 -38.56 -33.14 -16.92
CA LEU A 287 -37.93 -34.46 -17.10
C LEU A 287 -38.66 -35.53 -16.29
N ARG A 288 -38.97 -35.25 -15.02
CA ARG A 288 -39.73 -36.18 -14.17
C ARG A 288 -41.13 -36.44 -14.70
N HIS A 289 -41.80 -35.40 -15.18
CA HIS A 289 -43.11 -35.56 -15.83
C HIS A 289 -43.04 -36.45 -17.08
N ALA A 290 -42.00 -36.28 -17.91
CA ALA A 290 -41.77 -37.14 -19.07
C ALA A 290 -41.52 -38.61 -18.66
N ILE A 291 -40.71 -38.84 -17.62
CA ILE A 291 -40.47 -40.18 -17.06
C ILE A 291 -41.78 -40.82 -16.56
N GLU A 292 -42.63 -40.06 -15.87
CA GLU A 292 -43.95 -40.53 -15.43
C GLU A 292 -44.86 -40.89 -16.61
N MET A 293 -44.89 -40.06 -17.67
CA MET A 293 -45.66 -40.34 -18.88
C MET A 293 -45.25 -41.66 -19.54
N LEU A 294 -43.96 -41.96 -19.57
CA LEU A 294 -43.42 -43.22 -20.10
C LEU A 294 -43.79 -44.42 -19.20
N ASN A 295 -43.80 -44.24 -17.87
CA ASN A 295 -44.17 -45.30 -16.92
C ASN A 295 -45.65 -45.72 -17.01
N VAL A 296 -46.56 -44.78 -17.31
CA VAL A 296 -48.01 -45.05 -17.40
C VAL A 296 -48.36 -45.87 -18.66
N LYS A 297 -47.38 -46.17 -19.53
CA LYS A 297 -47.57 -46.95 -20.77
C LYS A 297 -48.76 -46.43 -21.60
N LYS A 298 -48.89 -45.11 -21.72
CA LYS A 298 -49.92 -44.49 -22.56
C LYS A 298 -49.87 -45.14 -23.95
N LYS A 299 -51.04 -45.58 -24.46
CA LYS A 299 -51.17 -46.28 -25.74
C LYS A 299 -50.42 -45.57 -26.88
N GLU A 300 -50.38 -44.24 -26.86
CA GLU A 300 -49.69 -43.36 -27.81
C GLU A 300 -48.18 -43.65 -27.91
N PHE A 301 -47.48 -43.89 -26.80
CA PHE A 301 -46.04 -44.23 -26.81
C PHE A 301 -45.81 -45.67 -27.29
N LEU A 302 -46.63 -46.61 -26.83
CA LEU A 302 -46.54 -48.02 -27.24
C LEU A 302 -46.89 -48.25 -28.71
N SER A 303 -47.68 -47.36 -29.32
CA SER A 303 -47.96 -47.39 -30.76
C SER A 303 -46.81 -46.87 -31.63
N LEU A 304 -45.88 -46.11 -31.06
CA LEU A 304 -44.78 -45.48 -31.79
C LEU A 304 -43.45 -46.20 -31.60
N ILE A 305 -43.21 -46.79 -30.42
CA ILE A 305 -41.93 -47.42 -30.09
C ILE A 305 -42.09 -48.71 -29.27
N PRO A 306 -41.18 -49.70 -29.44
CA PRO A 306 -41.15 -50.90 -28.59
C PRO A 306 -40.90 -50.58 -27.10
N ASN A 307 -41.35 -51.48 -26.21
CA ASN A 307 -41.11 -51.38 -24.76
C ASN A 307 -39.62 -51.22 -24.39
N VAL A 308 -38.71 -51.89 -25.12
CA VAL A 308 -37.26 -51.81 -24.89
C VAL A 308 -36.75 -50.39 -25.14
N THR A 309 -37.21 -49.76 -26.22
CA THR A 309 -36.88 -48.36 -26.56
C THR A 309 -37.45 -47.38 -25.53
N CYS A 310 -38.66 -47.65 -25.01
CA CYS A 310 -39.27 -46.84 -23.95
C CYS A 310 -38.43 -46.86 -22.65
N ASN A 311 -37.93 -48.04 -22.25
CA ASN A 311 -37.03 -48.16 -21.10
C ASN A 311 -35.70 -47.44 -21.33
N TYR A 312 -35.14 -47.52 -22.53
CA TYR A 312 -33.90 -46.82 -22.88
C TYR A 312 -34.06 -45.29 -22.78
N ILE A 313 -35.14 -44.73 -23.34
CA ILE A 313 -35.47 -43.30 -23.24
C ILE A 313 -35.59 -42.88 -21.77
N LYS A 314 -36.28 -43.69 -20.96
CA LYS A 314 -36.42 -43.43 -19.52
C LYS A 314 -35.05 -43.34 -18.83
N THR A 315 -34.15 -44.29 -19.08
CA THR A 315 -32.80 -44.27 -18.51
C THR A 315 -32.07 -42.97 -18.89
N LYS A 316 -32.16 -42.52 -20.14
CA LYS A 316 -31.53 -41.27 -20.58
C LYS A 316 -32.11 -40.02 -19.92
N LEU A 317 -33.43 -39.95 -19.75
CA LEU A 317 -34.07 -38.86 -19.00
C LEU A 317 -33.67 -38.86 -17.51
N GLU A 318 -33.52 -40.04 -16.89
CA GLU A 318 -33.05 -40.19 -15.51
C GLU A 318 -31.58 -39.78 -15.36
N GLU A 319 -30.71 -40.16 -16.30
CA GLU A 319 -29.32 -39.72 -16.37
C GLU A 319 -29.22 -38.18 -16.44
N LEU A 320 -30.03 -37.54 -17.29
CA LEU A 320 -30.09 -36.08 -17.40
C LEU A 320 -30.61 -35.41 -16.11
N ASP A 321 -31.68 -35.92 -15.48
CA ASP A 321 -32.17 -35.37 -14.20
C ASP A 321 -31.12 -35.48 -13.09
N ASN A 322 -30.38 -36.59 -13.05
CA ASN A 322 -29.31 -36.81 -12.09
C ASN A 322 -28.13 -35.86 -12.32
N THR A 323 -27.74 -35.62 -13.58
CA THR A 323 -26.71 -34.64 -13.93
C THR A 323 -27.13 -33.22 -13.55
N LEU A 324 -28.34 -32.81 -13.92
CA LEU A 324 -28.90 -31.50 -13.56
C LEU A 324 -29.04 -31.31 -12.05
N GLY A 325 -29.32 -32.38 -11.30
CA GLY A 325 -29.40 -32.33 -9.84
C GLY A 325 -28.12 -31.93 -9.12
N LYS A 326 -26.96 -32.05 -9.78
CA LYS A 326 -25.65 -31.67 -9.23
C LYS A 326 -25.24 -30.22 -9.53
N TRP A 327 -26.06 -29.48 -10.29
CA TRP A 327 -25.74 -28.11 -10.68
C TRP A 327 -26.15 -27.08 -9.64
N GLU A 328 -27.33 -27.22 -9.02
CA GLU A 328 -27.80 -26.25 -8.03
C GLU A 328 -26.86 -26.11 -6.82
N PRO A 329 -26.36 -27.19 -6.17
CA PRO A 329 -25.35 -27.06 -5.12
C PRO A 329 -24.07 -26.39 -5.63
N PHE A 330 -23.59 -26.82 -6.79
CA PHE A 330 -22.37 -26.27 -7.40
C PHE A 330 -22.48 -24.76 -7.70
N LEU A 331 -23.63 -24.30 -8.20
CA LEU A 331 -23.87 -22.90 -8.51
C LEU A 331 -23.93 -22.04 -7.25
N ASN A 332 -24.46 -22.58 -6.14
CA ASN A 332 -24.45 -21.91 -4.85
C ASN A 332 -23.02 -21.83 -4.29
N ASP A 333 -22.26 -22.92 -4.35
CA ASP A 333 -20.86 -22.94 -3.93
C ASP A 333 -20.02 -21.96 -4.77
N LEU A 334 -20.29 -21.88 -6.09
CA LEU A 334 -19.62 -20.98 -7.02
C LEU A 334 -19.88 -19.52 -6.70
N LYS A 335 -21.10 -19.18 -6.28
CA LYS A 335 -21.41 -17.83 -5.83
C LYS A 335 -20.69 -17.49 -4.52
N ALA A 336 -20.61 -18.45 -3.60
CA ALA A 336 -20.04 -18.25 -2.26
C ALA A 336 -18.51 -18.32 -2.22
N VAL A 337 -17.85 -18.91 -3.22
CA VAL A 337 -16.40 -19.14 -3.21
C VAL A 337 -15.59 -17.85 -3.14
N SER A 338 -16.08 -16.79 -3.78
CA SER A 338 -15.41 -15.51 -3.86
C SER A 338 -16.29 -14.43 -3.20
N PRO A 339 -15.74 -13.67 -2.23
CA PRO A 339 -16.47 -12.56 -1.62
C PRO A 339 -16.96 -11.51 -2.63
N ILE A 340 -16.27 -11.36 -3.78
CA ILE A 340 -16.74 -10.47 -4.86
C ILE A 340 -18.04 -10.99 -5.46
N LEU A 341 -18.13 -12.29 -5.76
CA LEU A 341 -19.34 -12.89 -6.32
C LEU A 341 -20.50 -12.90 -5.32
N ASP A 342 -20.21 -12.94 -4.02
CA ASP A 342 -21.24 -12.87 -2.98
C ASP A 342 -21.61 -11.43 -2.56
N ASN A 343 -21.05 -10.41 -3.23
CA ASN A 343 -21.28 -8.99 -2.96
C ASN A 343 -20.84 -8.53 -1.55
N HIS A 344 -19.77 -9.12 -1.01
CA HIS A 344 -19.12 -8.71 0.23
C HIS A 344 -17.92 -7.78 -0.05
N LEU A 345 -18.14 -6.72 -0.83
CA LEU A 345 -17.09 -5.82 -1.30
C LEU A 345 -16.41 -5.06 -0.14
N ASP A 346 -17.19 -4.58 0.82
CA ASP A 346 -16.70 -3.87 2.00
C ASP A 346 -15.76 -4.74 2.85
N ASP A 347 -16.04 -6.04 2.94
CA ASP A 347 -15.21 -6.97 3.70
C ASP A 347 -13.83 -7.15 3.04
N ILE A 348 -13.76 -7.14 1.70
CA ILE A 348 -12.49 -7.19 0.98
C ILE A 348 -11.67 -5.95 1.32
N VAL A 349 -12.26 -4.75 1.20
CA VAL A 349 -11.57 -3.48 1.49
C VAL A 349 -11.10 -3.45 2.95
N LYS A 350 -11.97 -3.84 3.88
CA LYS A 350 -11.66 -3.89 5.32
C LYS A 350 -10.53 -4.86 5.63
N ASN A 351 -10.49 -6.01 4.97
CA ASN A 351 -9.45 -7.02 5.15
C ASN A 351 -8.13 -6.67 4.43
N MET A 352 -8.18 -5.83 3.40
CA MET A 352 -7.00 -5.30 2.72
C MET A 352 -6.34 -4.16 3.48
N LYS A 353 -7.10 -3.36 4.24
CA LYS A 353 -6.58 -2.20 4.96
C LYS A 353 -5.33 -2.48 5.81
N PRO A 354 -5.27 -3.52 6.67
CA PRO A 354 -4.05 -3.81 7.44
C PRO A 354 -2.84 -4.09 6.55
N LEU A 355 -3.05 -4.78 5.43
CA LEU A 355 -2.00 -5.11 4.49
C LEU A 355 -1.52 -3.85 3.74
N ILE A 356 -2.43 -2.98 3.32
CA ILE A 356 -2.09 -1.67 2.71
C ILE A 356 -1.24 -0.84 3.69
N VAL A 357 -1.67 -0.76 4.96
CA VAL A 357 -0.94 -0.04 6.01
C VAL A 357 0.48 -0.59 6.17
N GLN A 358 0.63 -1.92 6.24
CA GLN A 358 1.93 -2.55 6.40
C GLN A 358 2.81 -2.39 5.15
N MET A 359 2.23 -2.49 3.96
CA MET A 359 2.97 -2.51 2.71
C MET A 359 3.31 -1.11 2.18
N ILE A 360 2.52 -0.07 2.42
CA ILE A 360 2.87 1.31 1.98
C ILE A 360 4.14 1.81 2.68
N PHE A 361 4.23 1.60 4.00
CA PHE A 361 5.41 1.87 4.80
C PHE A 361 5.20 1.22 6.17
N GLU A 362 6.17 0.45 6.68
CA GLU A 362 5.95 -0.28 7.92
C GLU A 362 5.70 0.68 9.10
N PRO A 363 4.63 0.49 9.89
CA PRO A 363 4.30 1.42 10.98
C PRO A 363 5.40 1.58 12.03
N SER A 364 6.09 0.48 12.37
CA SER A 364 7.24 0.46 13.30
C SER A 364 8.36 1.37 12.81
N HIS A 365 8.76 1.21 11.54
CA HIS A 365 9.76 2.04 10.88
C HIS A 365 9.36 3.52 10.87
N TYR A 366 8.07 3.81 10.64
CA TYR A 366 7.57 5.19 10.67
C TYR A 366 7.63 5.80 12.08
N ASP A 367 7.28 5.02 13.11
CA ASP A 367 7.36 5.44 14.52
C ASP A 367 8.80 5.66 14.98
N ASP A 368 9.76 4.84 14.53
CA ASP A 368 11.18 5.00 14.83
C ASP A 368 11.77 6.30 14.25
N MET A 369 11.30 6.70 13.07
CA MET A 369 11.61 8.01 12.49
C MET A 369 11.04 9.18 13.33
N PHE A 370 9.89 8.99 13.97
CA PHE A 370 9.30 9.98 14.87
C PHE A 370 10.01 10.08 16.22
N ILE A 371 10.44 8.96 16.79
CA ILE A 371 11.20 8.94 18.06
C ILE A 371 12.52 9.70 17.85
N SER A 372 13.19 9.43 16.73
CA SER A 372 14.37 10.17 16.29
C SER A 372 14.09 11.67 16.22
N ARG A 373 12.94 12.10 15.67
CA ARG A 373 12.54 13.51 15.64
C ARG A 373 12.27 14.13 17.02
N LYS A 374 11.64 13.40 17.95
CA LYS A 374 11.40 13.89 19.32
C LYS A 374 12.71 14.14 20.06
N ALA A 375 13.72 13.30 19.84
CA ALA A 375 15.07 13.51 20.38
C ALA A 375 15.73 14.81 19.86
N LEU A 376 15.35 15.28 18.67
CA LEU A 376 15.85 16.53 18.06
C LEU A 376 15.16 17.80 18.59
N THR A 377 13.97 17.69 19.20
CA THR A 377 13.17 18.87 19.58
C THR A 377 13.87 19.76 20.63
N PRO A 378 14.54 19.21 21.66
CA PRO A 378 15.35 19.99 22.59
C PRO A 378 16.51 20.73 21.91
N VAL A 379 17.15 20.09 20.92
CA VAL A 379 18.29 20.64 20.18
C VAL A 379 17.91 21.90 19.41
N PHE A 380 16.80 21.88 18.68
CA PHE A 380 16.34 23.05 17.92
C PHE A 380 15.83 24.18 18.82
N SER A 381 15.31 23.87 20.02
CA SER A 381 14.87 24.87 20.99
C SER A 381 15.98 25.52 21.82
N SER A 382 17.19 24.95 21.82
CA SER A 382 18.35 25.50 22.53
C SER A 382 19.31 26.29 21.63
N VAL A 383 19.16 26.17 20.30
CA VAL A 383 20.02 26.81 19.28
C VAL A 383 19.35 28.03 18.64
N LEU A 384 18.03 28.18 18.78
CA LEU A 384 17.22 29.35 18.39
C LEU A 384 16.72 30.06 19.65
#